data_AF-E2BEC8-F1
#
_entry.id   AF-E2BEC8-F1
#
_cell.length_a   1.000
_cell.length_b   1.000
_cell.length_c   1.000
_cell.angle_alpha   90.00
_cell.angle_beta   90.00
_cell.angle_gamma   90.00
#
_symmetry.space_group_name_H-M   'P 1'
#
loop_
_entity.id
_entity.type
_entity.pdbx_description
1 polymer ?
#
loop_
_entity_poly.entity_id
_entity_poly.type
_entity_poly.pdbx_seq_one_letter_code
_entity_poly.pdbx_strand_id
1 'polypeptide(L)'
;IRPCLIYKAEYDDCTSVKGRFHQYFIFGESINCEQWKTDYFNCYQWKKYKSEEAYDEVIKSEKRRRRERLQPHYENDVWERREKPPENWNAPLPEWMQEKFKNSYLQIRSEEMKKNVNESILDSKCTIL
;
A
#
# COMPACT_ATOMS: atom_id res chain seq x y z
N ILE A 1 -1.17 -6.12 17.12
CA ILE A 1 -1.19 -4.63 17.29
C ILE A 1 -0.03 -4.05 16.49
N ARG A 2 -0.26 -3.00 15.69
CA ARG A 2 0.78 -2.36 14.88
C ARG A 2 1.80 -1.65 15.79
N PRO A 3 3.02 -1.35 15.33
CA PRO A 3 3.92 -0.47 16.09
C PRO A 3 3.25 0.86 16.41
N CYS A 4 3.42 1.39 17.63
CA CYS A 4 2.66 2.57 18.07
C CYS A 4 2.92 3.80 17.18
N LEU A 5 4.12 3.94 16.63
CA LEU A 5 4.48 5.02 15.70
C LEU A 5 3.60 5.03 14.44
N ILE A 6 3.05 3.89 14.03
CA ILE A 6 2.12 3.83 12.90
C ILE A 6 0.83 4.59 13.25
N TYR A 7 0.23 4.38 14.43
CA TYR A 7 -0.97 5.12 14.83
C TYR A 7 -0.73 6.63 14.89
N LYS A 8 0.46 7.04 15.33
CA LYS A 8 0.87 8.44 15.33
C LYS A 8 1.00 9.00 13.90
N ALA A 9 1.67 8.28 13.01
CA ALA A 9 1.83 8.69 11.62
C ALA A 9 0.47 8.83 10.93
N GLU A 10 -0.47 7.91 11.18
CA GLU A 10 -1.84 7.97 10.63
C GLU A 10 -2.62 9.19 11.17
N TYR A 11 -2.48 9.52 12.45
CA TYR A 11 -3.06 10.73 13.02
C TYR A 11 -2.45 12.00 12.41
N ASP A 12 -1.13 12.05 12.30
CA ASP A 12 -0.40 13.20 11.75
C ASP A 12 -0.76 13.41 10.27
N ASP A 13 -0.90 12.33 9.48
CA ASP A 13 -1.35 12.41 8.08
C ASP A 13 -2.81 12.85 7.98
N CYS A 14 -3.71 12.24 8.76
CA CYS A 14 -5.13 12.57 8.79
C CYS A 14 -5.39 14.03 9.17
N THR A 15 -4.56 14.60 10.04
CA THR A 15 -4.68 16.00 10.48
C THR A 15 -3.84 17.00 9.68
N SER A 16 -2.96 16.53 8.81
CA SER A 16 -2.14 17.38 7.95
C SER A 16 -2.99 18.20 6.96
N VAL A 17 -2.47 19.36 6.52
CA VAL A 17 -3.16 20.22 5.54
C VAL A 17 -3.48 19.45 4.25
N LYS A 18 -2.53 18.65 3.76
CA LYS A 18 -2.72 17.80 2.59
C LYS A 18 -3.79 16.74 2.84
N GLY A 19 -3.77 16.07 3.99
CA GLY A 19 -4.77 15.09 4.39
C GLY A 19 -6.17 15.69 4.47
N ARG A 20 -6.31 16.87 5.08
CA ARG A 20 -7.59 17.61 5.16
C ARG A 20 -8.12 18.01 3.78
N PHE A 21 -7.24 18.47 2.89
CA PHE A 21 -7.61 18.75 1.51
C PHE A 21 -8.13 17.50 0.78
N HIS A 22 -7.44 16.36 0.92
CA HIS A 22 -7.89 15.09 0.33
C HIS A 22 -9.23 14.61 0.91
N GLN A 23 -9.45 14.74 2.22
CA GLN A 23 -10.71 14.40 2.86
C GLN A 23 -11.85 15.25 2.33
N TYR A 24 -11.65 16.57 2.20
CA TYR A 24 -12.64 17.46 1.63
C TYR A 24 -12.96 17.10 0.17
N PHE A 25 -11.96 16.74 -0.63
CA PHE A 25 -12.16 16.32 -2.01
C PHE A 25 -12.97 15.02 -2.13
N ILE A 26 -12.76 14.04 -1.24
CA ILE A 26 -13.42 12.73 -1.30
C ILE A 26 -14.81 12.77 -0.64
N PHE A 27 -14.92 13.40 0.53
CA PHE A 27 -16.09 13.33 1.40
C PHE A 27 -16.88 14.65 1.49
N GLY A 28 -16.32 15.76 1.00
CA GLY A 28 -16.93 17.10 1.15
C GLY A 28 -16.70 17.73 2.53
N GLU A 29 -16.08 17.02 3.47
CA GLU A 29 -15.82 17.49 4.83
C GLU A 29 -14.55 16.86 5.42
N SER A 30 -14.08 17.41 6.54
CA SER A 30 -12.98 16.83 7.30
C SER A 30 -13.49 15.74 8.24
N ILE A 31 -12.88 14.55 8.20
CA ILE A 31 -13.29 13.43 9.06
C ILE A 31 -12.72 13.53 10.47
N ASN A 32 -13.33 12.83 11.44
CA ASN A 32 -12.78 12.75 12.79
C ASN A 32 -11.55 11.80 12.82
N CYS A 33 -10.38 12.36 13.14
CA CYS A 33 -9.11 11.64 13.26
C CYS A 33 -8.78 11.18 14.69
N GLU A 34 -9.60 11.52 15.69
CA GLU A 34 -9.30 11.31 17.11
C GLU A 34 -9.05 9.85 17.47
N GLN A 35 -9.71 8.90 16.78
CA GLN A 35 -9.49 7.47 17.03
C GLN A 35 -8.00 7.09 16.86
N TRP A 36 -7.30 7.64 15.87
CA TRP A 36 -5.87 7.37 15.68
C TRP A 36 -5.02 7.86 16.85
N LYS A 37 -5.38 9.01 17.41
CA LYS A 37 -4.74 9.58 18.60
C LYS A 37 -4.98 8.71 19.83
N THR A 38 -6.22 8.28 20.05
CA THR A 38 -6.59 7.37 21.14
C THR A 38 -5.85 6.03 21.02
N ASP A 39 -5.79 5.45 19.82
CA ASP A 39 -5.08 4.20 19.59
C ASP A 39 -3.57 4.35 19.81
N TYR A 40 -2.98 5.49 19.45
CA TYR A 40 -1.59 5.79 19.75
C TYR A 40 -1.33 5.80 21.26
N PHE A 41 -2.16 6.52 22.03
CA PHE A 41 -2.03 6.56 23.49
C PHE A 41 -2.22 5.19 24.12
N ASN A 42 -3.27 4.46 23.74
CA ASN A 42 -3.55 3.14 24.27
C ASN A 42 -2.44 2.14 23.92
N CYS A 43 -1.89 2.21 22.71
CA CYS A 43 -0.74 1.41 22.32
C CYS A 43 0.48 1.71 23.21
N TYR A 44 0.74 3.00 23.48
CA TYR A 44 1.85 3.40 24.36
C TYR A 44 1.63 2.94 25.81
N GLN A 45 0.40 3.06 26.34
CA GLN A 45 0.02 2.58 27.67
C GLN A 45 0.25 1.08 27.80
N TRP A 46 -0.17 0.29 26.81
CA TRP A 46 0.12 -1.13 26.75
C TRP A 46 1.63 -1.41 26.70
N LYS A 47 2.40 -0.68 25.87
CA LYS A 47 3.84 -0.90 25.74
C LYS A 47 4.62 -0.58 27.01
N LYS A 48 4.27 0.51 27.70
CA LYS A 48 5.00 1.00 28.87
C LYS A 48 4.53 0.35 30.17
N TYR A 49 3.23 0.18 30.35
CA TYR A 49 2.64 -0.23 31.63
C TYR A 49 1.87 -1.55 31.58
N LYS A 50 1.79 -2.20 30.40
CA LYS A 50 1.05 -3.46 30.22
C LYS A 50 -0.42 -3.39 30.65
N SER A 51 -1.06 -2.23 30.44
CA SER A 51 -2.49 -2.05 30.68
C SER A 51 -3.32 -2.91 29.73
N GLU A 52 -4.04 -3.90 30.28
CA GLU A 52 -4.92 -4.81 29.52
C GLU A 52 -6.10 -4.07 28.89
N GLU A 53 -6.69 -3.10 29.60
CA GLU A 53 -7.78 -2.27 29.06
C GLU A 53 -7.35 -1.52 27.79
N ALA A 54 -6.16 -0.92 27.82
CA ALA A 54 -5.61 -0.22 26.65
C ALA A 54 -5.32 -1.18 25.49
N TYR A 55 -4.89 -2.40 25.79
CA TYR A 55 -4.66 -3.44 24.80
C TYR A 55 -5.97 -3.86 24.10
N ASP A 56 -7.02 -4.10 24.88
CA ASP A 56 -8.32 -4.53 24.37
C ASP A 56 -8.99 -3.46 23.50
N GLU A 57 -8.90 -2.19 23.91
CA GLU A 57 -9.44 -1.07 23.11
C GLU A 57 -8.72 -0.94 21.76
N VAL A 58 -7.39 -1.10 21.71
CA VAL A 58 -6.66 -1.08 20.43
C VAL A 58 -7.04 -2.26 19.55
N ILE A 59 -7.22 -3.46 20.12
CA ILE A 59 -7.69 -4.63 19.37
C ILE A 59 -9.08 -4.39 18.79
N LYS A 60 -10.00 -3.84 19.59
CA LYS A 60 -11.35 -3.53 19.17
C LYS A 60 -11.37 -2.53 18.02
N SER A 61 -10.57 -1.46 18.12
CA SER A 61 -10.38 -0.47 17.07
C SER A 61 -9.82 -1.08 15.76
N GLU A 62 -8.80 -1.93 15.85
CA GLU A 62 -8.23 -2.63 14.68
C GLU A 62 -9.22 -3.59 14.02
N LYS A 63 -9.97 -4.35 14.82
CA LYS A 63 -11.03 -5.25 14.31
C LYS A 63 -12.10 -4.45 13.58
N ARG A 64 -12.52 -3.30 14.14
CA ARG A 64 -13.48 -2.39 13.52
C ARG A 64 -12.97 -1.87 12.16
N ARG A 65 -11.76 -1.30 12.12
CA ARG A 65 -11.15 -0.81 10.86
C ARG A 65 -11.03 -1.91 9.81
N ARG A 66 -10.63 -3.13 10.20
CA ARG A 66 -10.54 -4.26 9.27
C ARG A 66 -11.91 -4.61 8.69
N ARG A 67 -12.96 -4.59 9.51
CA ARG A 67 -14.34 -4.84 9.06
C ARG A 67 -14.80 -3.77 8.09
N GLU A 68 -14.70 -2.49 8.45
CA GLU A 68 -15.10 -1.35 7.60
C GLU A 68 -14.36 -1.38 6.25
N ARG A 69 -13.06 -1.64 6.24
CA ARG A 69 -12.27 -1.75 5.00
C ARG A 69 -12.72 -2.91 4.10
N LEU A 70 -13.10 -4.03 4.69
CA LEU A 70 -13.49 -5.21 3.93
C LEU A 70 -14.99 -5.22 3.59
N GLN A 71 -15.80 -4.40 4.23
CA GLN A 71 -17.25 -4.38 4.03
C GLN A 71 -17.64 -4.18 2.56
N PRO A 72 -17.09 -3.19 1.83
CA PRO A 72 -17.39 -3.04 0.39
C PRO A 72 -16.94 -4.24 -0.45
N HIS A 73 -15.92 -4.99 -0.01
CA HIS A 73 -15.48 -6.21 -0.71
C HIS A 73 -16.42 -7.39 -0.48
N TYR A 74 -17.13 -7.45 0.65
CA TYR A 74 -18.14 -8.49 0.92
C TYR A 74 -19.52 -8.12 0.37
N GLU A 75 -19.85 -6.84 0.32
CA GLU A 75 -21.13 -6.33 -0.17
C GLU A 75 -21.16 -6.19 -1.70
N ASN A 76 -20.01 -6.29 -2.38
CA ASN A 76 -19.95 -6.23 -3.84
C ASN A 76 -20.65 -7.43 -4.47
N ASP A 77 -21.71 -7.16 -5.23
CA ASP A 77 -22.49 -8.12 -6.01
C ASP A 77 -22.19 -8.08 -7.51
N VAL A 78 -21.40 -7.10 -7.96
CA VAL A 78 -21.01 -6.90 -9.37
C VAL A 78 -19.93 -7.89 -9.80
N TRP A 79 -19.00 -8.24 -8.90
CA TRP A 79 -17.84 -9.08 -9.22
C TRP A 79 -17.80 -10.36 -8.37
N GLU A 80 -17.65 -11.50 -9.04
CA GLU A 80 -17.42 -12.77 -8.37
C GLU A 80 -15.99 -12.88 -7.82
N ARG A 81 -15.86 -13.54 -6.65
CA ARG A 81 -14.57 -13.77 -6.01
C ARG A 81 -13.84 -14.92 -6.68
N ARG A 82 -12.59 -14.67 -7.08
CA ARG A 82 -11.70 -15.71 -7.62
C ARG A 82 -11.10 -16.53 -6.48
N GLU A 83 -11.26 -17.85 -6.54
CA GLU A 83 -10.61 -18.78 -5.61
C GLU A 83 -9.15 -19.07 -6.00
N LYS A 84 -8.86 -19.08 -7.31
CA LYS A 84 -7.55 -19.32 -7.87
C LYS A 84 -7.26 -18.36 -9.01
N PRO A 85 -5.99 -18.05 -9.29
CA PRO A 85 -5.64 -17.33 -10.51
C PRO A 85 -6.12 -18.11 -11.75
N PRO A 86 -6.41 -17.42 -12.87
CA PRO A 86 -6.68 -18.07 -14.15
C PRO A 86 -5.57 -19.05 -14.54
N GLU A 87 -5.90 -20.11 -15.28
CA GLU A 87 -4.92 -21.13 -15.70
C GLU A 87 -3.75 -20.53 -16.49
N ASN A 88 -4.01 -19.50 -17.28
CA ASN A 88 -3.03 -18.78 -18.09
C ASN A 88 -2.44 -17.55 -17.39
N TRP A 89 -2.56 -17.42 -16.06
CA TRP A 89 -2.06 -16.26 -15.33
C TRP A 89 -0.56 -16.01 -15.54
N ASN A 90 0.22 -17.09 -15.66
CA ASN A 90 1.67 -17.05 -15.92
C ASN A 90 2.00 -17.34 -17.39
N ALA A 91 1.04 -17.21 -18.31
CA ALA A 91 1.32 -17.35 -19.74
C ALA A 91 2.32 -16.27 -20.19
N PRO A 92 3.17 -16.56 -21.20
CA PRO A 92 4.04 -15.54 -21.77
C PRO A 92 3.22 -14.36 -22.27
N LEU A 93 3.79 -13.16 -22.21
CA LEU A 93 3.14 -11.96 -22.74
C LEU A 93 2.80 -12.14 -24.23
N PRO A 94 1.75 -11.49 -24.75
CA PRO A 94 1.46 -11.53 -26.18
C PRO A 94 2.66 -11.09 -27.03
N GLU A 95 2.84 -11.67 -28.22
CA GLU A 95 4.02 -11.47 -29.08
C GLU A 95 4.28 -9.98 -29.39
N TRP A 96 3.23 -9.22 -29.74
CA TRP A 96 3.34 -7.77 -29.99
C TRP A 96 3.88 -6.99 -28.79
N MET A 97 3.59 -7.44 -27.56
CA MET A 97 4.06 -6.80 -26.34
C MET A 97 5.52 -7.17 -26.07
N GLN A 98 5.88 -8.43 -26.30
CA GLN A 98 7.28 -8.88 -26.22
C GLN A 98 8.17 -8.13 -27.21
N GLU A 99 7.71 -7.95 -28.45
CA GLU A 99 8.44 -7.23 -29.48
C GLU A 99 8.66 -5.75 -29.12
N LYS A 100 7.61 -5.08 -28.63
CA LYS A 100 7.72 -3.71 -28.13
C LYS A 100 8.69 -3.61 -26.95
N PHE A 101 8.74 -4.62 -26.09
CA PHE A 101 9.58 -4.62 -24.89
C PHE A 101 11.05 -4.98 -25.19
N LYS A 102 11.31 -5.73 -26.27
CA LYS A 102 12.64 -6.26 -26.65
C LYS A 102 13.77 -5.22 -26.64
N ASN A 103 13.47 -4.02 -27.14
CA ASN A 103 14.45 -2.93 -27.25
C ASN A 103 14.25 -1.85 -26.17
N SER A 104 13.38 -2.10 -25.19
CA SER A 104 13.18 -1.16 -24.08
C SER A 104 14.40 -1.15 -23.16
N TYR A 105 14.67 0.01 -22.56
CA TYR A 105 15.73 0.18 -21.57
C TYR A 105 15.65 -0.88 -20.46
N LEU A 106 14.45 -1.13 -19.93
CA LEU A 106 14.23 -2.06 -18.82
C LEU A 106 14.52 -3.51 -19.20
N GLN A 107 14.14 -3.94 -20.41
CA GLN A 107 14.45 -5.29 -20.90
C GLN A 107 15.96 -5.49 -21.03
N ILE A 108 16.64 -4.54 -21.67
CA ILE A 108 18.09 -4.61 -21.90
C ILE A 108 18.82 -4.67 -20.54
N ARG A 109 18.48 -3.79 -19.59
CA ARG A 109 19.06 -3.82 -18.23
C ARG A 109 18.76 -5.11 -17.49
N SER A 110 17.53 -5.63 -17.57
CA SER A 110 17.16 -6.90 -16.94
C SER A 110 18.00 -8.07 -17.47
N GLU A 111 18.23 -8.11 -18.79
CA GLU A 111 19.07 -9.12 -19.43
C GLU A 111 20.55 -8.99 -19.05
N GLU A 112 21.09 -7.76 -19.02
CA GLU A 112 22.46 -7.49 -18.58
C GLU A 112 22.70 -7.92 -17.13
N MET A 113 21.77 -7.59 -16.22
CA MET A 113 21.82 -8.00 -14.83
C MET A 113 21.79 -9.53 -14.69
N LYS A 114 20.91 -10.22 -15.43
CA LYS A 114 20.85 -11.70 -15.43
C LYS A 114 22.14 -12.33 -15.97
N LYS A 115 22.81 -11.66 -16.91
CA LYS A 115 24.05 -12.12 -17.54
C LYS A 115 25.31 -11.62 -16.81
N ASN A 116 25.17 -10.87 -15.71
CA ASN A 116 26.27 -10.22 -14.98
C ASN A 116 27.23 -9.43 -15.92
N VAL A 117 26.65 -8.70 -16.88
CA VAL A 117 27.42 -7.89 -17.82
C VAL A 117 27.85 -6.59 -17.11
N ASN A 118 29.16 -6.33 -17.08
CA ASN A 118 29.73 -5.16 -16.40
C ASN A 118 29.71 -3.88 -17.26
N GLU A 119 29.60 -4.01 -18.58
CA GLU A 119 29.60 -2.88 -19.52
C GLU A 119 28.36 -2.94 -20.41
N SER A 120 27.47 -1.95 -20.27
CA SER A 120 26.22 -1.90 -21.03
C SER A 120 26.35 -1.08 -22.31
N ILE A 121 25.67 -1.54 -23.36
CA ILE A 121 25.48 -0.76 -24.59
C ILE A 121 24.71 0.55 -24.31
N LEU A 122 23.88 0.58 -23.25
CA LEU A 122 23.14 1.76 -22.83
C LEU A 122 24.03 2.81 -22.13
N ASP A 123 25.15 2.41 -21.53
CA ASP A 123 26.05 3.34 -20.83
C ASP A 123 26.79 4.25 -21.83
N SER A 124 26.93 3.81 -23.08
CA SER A 124 27.57 4.58 -24.16
C SER A 124 26.66 5.62 -24.84
N LYS A 125 25.35 5.61 -24.56
CA LYS A 125 24.36 6.47 -25.24
C LYS A 125 23.91 7.63 -24.36
N CYS A 126 24.85 8.48 -23.97
CA CYS A 126 24.55 9.79 -23.41
C CYS A 126 24.91 10.85 -24.46
N THR A 127 24.01 11.12 -25.40
CA THR A 127 24.09 12.32 -26.23
C THR A 127 23.18 13.36 -25.59
N ILE A 128 23.78 14.33 -24.91
CA ILE A 128 23.11 15.56 -24.52
C ILE A 128 22.83 16.31 -25.83
N LEU A 129 21.57 16.44 -26.20
CA LEU A 129 21.10 17.43 -27.18
C LEU A 129 20.47 18.59 -26.42
#